data_AF-A0A4U5UXR8-F1
#
_entry.id   AF-A0A4U5UXR8-F1
#
_cell.length_a   1.000
_cell.length_b   1.000
_cell.length_c   1.000
_cell.angle_alpha   90.00
_cell.angle_beta   90.00
_cell.angle_gamma   90.00
#
_symmetry.space_group_name_H-M   'P 1'
#
loop_
_entity.id
_entity.type
_entity.pdbx_description
1 polymer ?
#
loop_
_entity_poly.entity_id
_entity_poly.type
_entity_poly.pdbx_seq_one_letter_code
_entity_poly.pdbx_strand_id
1 'polypeptide(L)'
;MFESQWHYAKDIVNRQKVSGTTSGYHNYDLHERDDKSRTHKLLVLKNAIEVAQFQSNSPEYLPISEEFWKALAKLPPVYDYAAYRKVLEMYGTHYLSEGSLGGSFKLRPLSELVKEVQCAGVKKLYLRRAIEQYLSESDPCHCRPCSNNGMVVMDGDECKCICKPGTSGRACERGTEAEGQQDQTNQCQCKDSADCVTPGYNVCVRVGEDAANRTMSECDAGLRRCKGEKVSVVSILPCTD
;
A
#
# COMPACT_ATOMS: atom_id res chain seq x y z
N MET A 1 18.46 -3.61 -4.55
CA MET A 1 18.66 -5.03 -4.18
C MET A 1 20.15 -5.15 -3.89
N PHE A 2 20.55 -5.35 -2.64
CA PHE A 2 21.96 -5.49 -2.30
C PHE A 2 22.24 -6.98 -2.13
N GLU A 3 23.15 -7.50 -2.95
CA GLU A 3 23.59 -8.88 -2.89
C GLU A 3 25.04 -8.86 -2.38
N SER A 4 25.30 -9.55 -1.27
CA SER A 4 26.65 -9.80 -0.80
C SER A 4 26.96 -11.28 -0.96
N GLN A 5 28.01 -11.57 -1.73
CA GLN A 5 28.52 -12.92 -1.94
C GLN A 5 29.86 -13.05 -1.20
N TRP A 6 29.98 -14.11 -0.41
CA TRP A 6 31.22 -14.50 0.24
C TRP A 6 31.56 -15.92 -0.19
N HIS A 7 32.74 -16.09 -0.77
CA HIS A 7 33.26 -17.40 -1.17
C HIS A 7 34.42 -17.77 -0.25
N TYR A 8 34.32 -18.92 0.43
CA TYR A 8 35.41 -19.50 1.20
C TYR A 8 35.79 -20.84 0.55
N ALA A 9 37.03 -20.92 0.07
CA ALA A 9 37.61 -22.15 -0.46
C ALA A 9 38.82 -22.52 0.40
N LYS A 10 38.81 -23.74 0.96
CA LYS A 10 39.92 -24.28 1.74
C LYS A 10 40.44 -25.54 1.04
N ASP A 11 41.70 -25.51 0.66
CA ASP A 11 42.38 -26.65 0.05
C ASP A 11 43.34 -27.27 1.06
N ILE A 12 43.17 -28.56 1.35
CA ILE A 12 44.06 -29.29 2.27
C ILE A 12 44.57 -30.52 1.53
N VAL A 13 45.81 -30.43 1.06
CA VAL A 13 46.52 -31.52 0.39
C VAL A 13 47.33 -32.30 1.43
N ASN A 14 47.04 -33.59 1.59
CA ASN A 14 47.75 -34.44 2.54
C ASN A 14 48.41 -35.61 1.80
N ARG A 15 49.75 -35.59 1.71
CA ARG A 15 50.54 -36.59 0.98
C ARG A 15 51.28 -37.49 1.95
N GLN A 16 51.06 -38.81 1.86
CA GLN A 16 51.80 -39.80 2.64
C GLN A 16 52.55 -40.75 1.72
N LYS A 17 53.82 -40.98 2.04
CA LYS A 17 54.70 -41.92 1.33
C LYS A 17 55.06 -43.05 2.28
N VAL A 18 54.71 -44.27 1.91
CA VAL A 18 54.99 -45.48 2.69
C VAL A 18 56.05 -46.31 1.95
N SER A 19 57.17 -46.59 2.62
CA SER A 19 58.30 -47.32 2.06
C SER A 19 58.51 -48.65 2.80
N GLY A 20 58.44 -49.74 2.05
CA GLY A 20 58.76 -51.11 2.48
C GLY A 20 59.45 -51.88 1.35
N THR A 21 59.25 -53.21 1.24
CA THR A 21 59.85 -54.07 0.19
C THR A 21 59.37 -53.78 -1.24
N THR A 22 58.25 -53.08 -1.37
CA THR A 22 57.73 -52.52 -2.63
C THR A 22 57.25 -51.10 -2.33
N SER A 23 57.68 -50.12 -3.14
CA SER A 23 57.29 -48.72 -2.94
C SER A 23 55.89 -48.46 -3.52
N GLY A 24 55.04 -47.80 -2.74
CA GLY A 24 53.68 -47.40 -3.15
C GLY A 24 53.35 -46.00 -2.64
N TYR A 25 52.45 -45.31 -3.35
CA TYR A 25 52.00 -43.96 -3.00
C TYR A 25 50.50 -43.99 -2.74
N HIS A 26 50.04 -43.37 -1.65
CA HIS A 26 48.62 -43.16 -1.38
C HIS A 26 48.39 -41.65 -1.21
N ASN A 27 47.88 -41.01 -2.25
CA ASN A 27 47.57 -39.58 -2.27
C ASN A 27 46.06 -39.40 -2.31
N TYR A 28 45.53 -38.56 -1.42
CA TYR A 28 44.14 -38.10 -1.46
C TYR A 28 44.11 -36.58 -1.34
N ASP A 29 43.44 -35.95 -2.29
CA ASP A 29 43.17 -34.51 -2.29
C ASP A 29 41.70 -34.30 -1.91
N LEU A 30 41.43 -33.58 -0.82
CA LEU A 30 40.08 -33.26 -0.37
C LEU A 30 39.83 -31.76 -0.57
N HIS A 31 38.93 -31.44 -1.49
CA HIS A 31 38.49 -30.07 -1.75
C HIS A 31 37.15 -29.80 -1.06
N GLU A 32 37.11 -28.82 -0.15
CA GLU A 32 35.90 -28.40 0.55
C GLU A 32 35.56 -26.96 0.14
N ARG A 33 34.36 -26.75 -0.42
CA ARG A 33 33.83 -25.44 -0.81
C ARG A 33 32.54 -25.19 -0.04
N ASP A 34 32.48 -24.06 0.67
CA ASP A 34 31.27 -23.61 1.36
C ASP A 34 30.85 -22.26 0.75
N ASP A 35 29.74 -22.28 -0.02
CA ASP A 35 29.18 -21.10 -0.67
C ASP A 35 27.97 -20.60 0.15
N LYS A 36 28.14 -19.47 0.84
CA LYS A 36 27.07 -18.83 1.62
C LYS A 36 26.56 -17.58 0.91
N SER A 37 25.45 -17.72 0.19
CA SER A 37 24.66 -16.58 -0.32
C SER A 37 23.64 -16.15 0.73
N ARG A 38 23.76 -14.92 1.27
CA ARG A 38 22.73 -14.32 2.13
C ARG A 38 22.00 -13.22 1.37
N THR A 39 20.73 -13.46 1.08
CA THR A 39 19.83 -12.44 0.50
C THR A 39 19.17 -11.66 1.63
N HIS A 40 19.54 -10.39 1.81
CA HIS A 40 18.85 -9.51 2.75
C HIS A 40 17.62 -8.88 2.06
N LYS A 41 16.43 -9.11 2.61
CA LYS A 41 15.17 -8.54 2.11
C LYS A 41 14.80 -7.35 3.00
N LEU A 42 14.67 -6.17 2.39
CA LEU A 42 14.23 -4.95 3.08
C LEU A 42 12.70 -4.88 3.02
N LEU A 43 12.05 -4.97 4.18
CA LEU A 43 10.62 -4.71 4.30
C LEU A 43 10.43 -3.23 4.64
N VAL A 44 9.80 -2.47 3.73
CA VAL A 44 9.46 -1.07 4.01
C VAL A 44 8.06 -1.04 4.60
N LEU A 45 7.99 -0.86 5.91
CA LEU A 45 6.73 -0.61 6.63
C LEU A 45 6.28 0.83 6.33
N LYS A 46 5.12 0.96 5.67
CA LYS A 46 4.49 2.27 5.43
C LYS A 46 3.50 2.55 6.55
N ASN A 47 3.84 3.49 7.43
CA ASN A 47 2.94 3.95 8.48
C ASN A 47 2.02 5.04 7.92
N ALA A 48 0.71 4.85 8.11
CA ALA A 48 -0.35 5.78 7.77
C ALA A 48 -0.54 6.77 8.92
N ILE A 49 0.31 7.80 9.01
CA ILE A 49 0.09 8.88 9.97
C ILE A 49 -1.07 9.73 9.45
N GLU A 50 -2.12 9.91 10.26
CA GLU A 50 -3.26 10.76 9.93
C GLU A 50 -2.82 12.24 9.92
N VAL A 51 -2.54 12.79 8.73
CA VAL A 51 -2.03 14.16 8.59
C VAL A 51 -3.16 15.19 8.60
N ALA A 52 -4.31 14.85 8.00
CA ALA A 52 -5.52 15.64 8.08
C ALA A 52 -6.75 14.76 7.87
N GLN A 53 -7.83 15.05 8.59
CA GLN A 53 -9.13 14.44 8.38
C GLN A 53 -10.01 15.41 7.59
N PHE A 54 -10.65 14.94 6.52
CA PHE A 54 -11.69 15.69 5.85
C PHE A 54 -13.03 15.02 6.15
N GLN A 55 -13.97 15.83 6.61
CA GLN A 55 -15.37 15.45 6.69
C GLN A 55 -16.11 16.35 5.72
N SER A 56 -16.63 15.75 4.64
CA SER A 56 -17.46 16.49 3.71
C SER A 56 -18.76 16.86 4.43
N ASN A 57 -19.17 18.13 4.32
CA ASN A 57 -20.37 18.64 4.98
C ASN A 57 -21.62 17.80 4.67
N SER A 58 -22.65 17.97 5.51
CA SER A 58 -23.95 17.29 5.40
C SER A 58 -24.37 17.08 3.94
N PRO A 59 -24.86 15.88 3.57
CA PRO A 59 -25.13 15.50 2.17
C PRO A 59 -26.17 16.38 1.46
N GLU A 60 -26.81 17.32 2.14
CA GLU A 60 -27.88 18.15 1.62
C GLU A 60 -27.41 19.12 0.53
N TYR A 61 -26.21 19.71 0.64
CA TYR A 61 -25.67 20.64 -0.35
C TYR A 61 -24.16 20.44 -0.55
N LEU A 62 -23.79 19.42 -1.31
CA LEU A 62 -22.41 19.26 -1.81
C LEU A 62 -22.31 19.97 -3.17
N PRO A 63 -21.49 21.04 -3.32
CA PRO A 63 -21.30 21.67 -4.61
C PRO A 63 -20.58 20.70 -5.54
N ILE A 64 -21.25 20.31 -6.61
CA ILE A 64 -20.74 19.34 -7.57
C ILE A 64 -19.92 20.06 -8.65
N SER A 65 -18.91 19.41 -9.22
CA SER A 65 -18.15 19.99 -10.33
C SER A 65 -19.07 20.27 -11.52
N GLU A 66 -18.80 21.39 -12.21
CA GLU A 66 -19.60 21.82 -13.36
C GLU A 66 -19.63 20.75 -14.46
N GLU A 67 -18.50 20.08 -14.67
CA GLU A 67 -18.34 19.02 -15.66
C GLU A 67 -19.25 17.83 -15.35
N PHE A 68 -19.28 17.38 -14.09
CA PHE A 68 -20.12 16.28 -13.67
C PHE A 68 -21.60 16.65 -13.72
N TRP A 69 -21.96 17.86 -13.29
CA TRP A 69 -23.33 18.35 -13.39
C TRP A 69 -23.81 18.38 -14.85
N LYS A 70 -22.98 18.86 -15.79
CA LYS A 70 -23.27 18.82 -17.24
C LYS A 70 -23.43 17.38 -17.74
N ALA A 71 -22.59 16.45 -17.28
CA ALA A 71 -22.71 15.04 -17.64
C ALA A 71 -24.05 14.45 -17.17
N LEU A 72 -24.46 14.70 -15.92
CA LEU A 72 -25.75 14.28 -15.38
C LEU A 72 -26.94 14.94 -16.09
N ALA A 73 -26.81 16.22 -16.46
CA ALA A 73 -27.84 16.95 -17.19
C ALA A 73 -28.07 16.33 -18.59
N LYS A 74 -26.98 15.93 -19.28
CA LYS A 74 -27.02 15.31 -20.61
C LYS A 74 -27.58 13.88 -20.63
N LEU A 75 -27.65 13.19 -19.49
CA LEU A 75 -28.21 11.83 -19.42
C LEU A 75 -29.68 11.81 -19.88
N PRO A 76 -30.08 10.81 -20.69
CA PRO A 76 -31.46 10.69 -21.17
C PRO A 76 -32.42 10.42 -20.01
N PRO A 77 -33.69 10.89 -20.11
CA PRO A 77 -34.72 10.59 -19.12
C PRO A 77 -35.26 9.16 -19.21
N VAL A 78 -34.94 8.44 -20.29
CA VAL A 78 -35.23 7.01 -20.49
C VAL A 78 -33.95 6.22 -20.23
N TYR A 79 -34.06 5.03 -19.62
CA TYR A 79 -32.91 4.21 -19.28
C TYR A 79 -32.13 3.78 -20.54
N ASP A 80 -30.90 4.27 -20.65
CA ASP A 80 -29.94 3.86 -21.68
C ASP A 80 -28.61 3.53 -20.98
N TYR A 81 -28.32 2.24 -20.84
CA TYR A 81 -27.13 1.79 -20.13
C TYR A 81 -25.82 2.36 -20.72
N ALA A 82 -25.72 2.53 -22.05
CA ALA A 82 -24.49 2.99 -22.68
C ALA A 82 -24.15 4.44 -22.31
N ALA A 83 -25.17 5.30 -22.16
CA ALA A 83 -24.98 6.67 -21.71
C ALA A 83 -24.53 6.74 -20.24
N TYR A 84 -25.11 5.88 -19.38
CA TYR A 84 -24.78 5.83 -17.96
C TYR A 84 -23.41 5.19 -17.69
N ARG A 85 -23.04 4.14 -18.44
CA ARG A 85 -21.73 3.47 -18.37
C ARG A 85 -20.59 4.46 -18.59
N LYS A 86 -20.70 5.36 -19.58
CA LYS A 86 -19.70 6.41 -19.83
C LYS A 86 -19.49 7.34 -18.64
N VAL A 87 -20.55 7.66 -17.90
CA VAL A 87 -20.44 8.47 -16.67
C VAL A 87 -19.71 7.69 -15.58
N LEU A 88 -20.00 6.39 -15.43
CA LEU A 88 -19.34 5.53 -14.44
C LEU A 88 -17.87 5.27 -14.76
N GLU A 89 -17.50 5.11 -16.03
CA GLU A 89 -16.11 4.97 -16.47
C GLU A 89 -15.28 6.24 -16.20
N MET A 90 -15.88 7.43 -16.37
CA MET A 90 -15.18 8.70 -16.17
C MET A 90 -15.13 9.15 -14.70
N TYR A 91 -16.23 8.99 -13.95
CA TYR A 91 -16.37 9.56 -12.60
C TYR A 91 -16.38 8.51 -11.50
N GLY A 92 -16.38 7.22 -11.85
CA GLY A 92 -16.42 6.10 -10.90
C GLY A 92 -17.83 5.76 -10.41
N THR A 93 -17.90 4.83 -9.45
CA THR A 93 -19.16 4.35 -8.85
C THR A 93 -19.46 4.98 -7.49
N HIS A 94 -18.44 5.48 -6.80
CA HIS A 94 -18.51 6.02 -5.45
C HIS A 94 -17.72 7.33 -5.34
N TYR A 95 -18.11 8.17 -4.39
CA TYR A 95 -17.36 9.37 -4.01
C TYR A 95 -16.91 9.29 -2.55
N LEU A 96 -15.88 10.06 -2.21
CA LEU A 96 -15.30 10.12 -0.87
C LEU A 96 -16.14 11.06 0.01
N SER A 97 -16.76 10.55 1.09
CA SER A 97 -17.56 11.37 2.00
C SER A 97 -16.78 11.86 3.22
N GLU A 98 -15.92 11.00 3.78
CA GLU A 98 -15.07 11.32 4.91
C GLU A 98 -13.81 10.46 4.84
N GLY A 99 -12.69 10.94 5.34
CA GLY A 99 -11.48 10.15 5.37
C GLY A 99 -10.31 10.87 6.01
N SER A 100 -9.29 10.09 6.35
CA SER A 100 -8.02 10.57 6.86
C SER A 100 -6.95 10.44 5.78
N LEU A 101 -6.25 11.54 5.51
CA LEU A 101 -5.08 11.59 4.62
C LEU A 101 -3.96 10.75 5.24
N GLY A 102 -4.01 9.45 4.96
CA GLY A 102 -3.11 8.46 5.57
C GLY A 102 -3.56 7.03 5.35
N GLY A 103 -4.86 6.71 5.38
CA GLY A 103 -5.24 5.30 5.20
C GLY A 103 -6.71 4.87 5.35
N SER A 104 -7.65 5.75 5.72
CA SER A 104 -9.06 5.37 5.84
C SER A 104 -9.95 6.34 5.07
N PHE A 105 -10.81 5.80 4.20
CA PHE A 105 -11.76 6.58 3.42
C PHE A 105 -13.12 5.89 3.45
N LYS A 106 -14.18 6.67 3.64
CA LYS A 106 -15.56 6.20 3.53
C LYS A 106 -16.12 6.58 2.18
N LEU A 107 -16.56 5.56 1.47
CA LEU A 107 -17.16 5.67 0.16
C LEU A 107 -18.68 5.71 0.28
N ARG A 108 -19.31 6.57 -0.51
CA ARG A 108 -20.76 6.61 -0.70
C ARG A 108 -21.10 6.48 -2.17
N PRO A 109 -22.25 5.89 -2.52
CA PRO A 109 -22.60 5.65 -3.92
C PRO A 109 -22.82 6.98 -4.65
N LEU A 110 -22.29 7.08 -5.87
CA LEU A 110 -22.36 8.30 -6.68
C LEU A 110 -23.79 8.75 -6.98
N SER A 111 -24.74 7.81 -6.97
CA SER A 111 -26.18 8.09 -7.14
C SER A 111 -26.77 9.05 -6.09
N GLU A 112 -26.17 9.19 -4.91
CA GLU A 112 -26.63 10.13 -3.88
C GLU A 112 -26.44 11.60 -4.26
N LEU A 113 -25.49 11.90 -5.15
CA LEU A 113 -25.20 13.26 -5.61
C LEU A 113 -26.24 13.80 -6.61
N VAL A 114 -27.15 12.95 -7.12
CA VAL A 114 -28.18 13.36 -8.09
C VAL A 114 -29.34 14.04 -7.35
N LYS A 115 -29.25 15.36 -7.17
CA LYS A 115 -30.29 16.17 -6.50
C LYS A 115 -30.77 17.36 -7.33
N GLU A 116 -29.85 18.15 -7.87
CA GLU A 116 -30.15 19.43 -8.55
C GLU A 116 -30.14 19.33 -10.08
N VAL A 117 -30.83 18.32 -10.63
CA VAL A 117 -30.94 18.11 -12.09
C VAL A 117 -32.38 17.85 -12.52
N GLN A 118 -32.70 18.14 -13.78
CA GLN A 118 -34.00 17.80 -14.35
C GLN A 118 -34.26 16.28 -14.24
N CYS A 119 -35.45 15.91 -13.77
CA CYS A 119 -35.85 14.53 -13.51
C CYS A 119 -34.89 13.78 -12.54
N ALA A 120 -34.33 14.46 -11.54
CA ALA A 120 -33.37 13.90 -10.59
C ALA A 120 -33.79 12.56 -9.99
N GLY A 121 -35.06 12.40 -9.58
CA GLY A 121 -35.56 11.15 -8.99
C GLY A 121 -35.44 9.94 -9.92
N VAL A 122 -35.83 10.10 -11.19
CA VAL A 122 -35.74 9.04 -12.20
C VAL A 122 -34.29 8.77 -12.57
N LYS A 123 -33.50 9.82 -12.80
CA LYS A 123 -32.08 9.69 -13.13
C LYS A 123 -31.28 9.01 -12.01
N LYS A 124 -31.61 9.31 -10.75
CA LYS A 124 -31.02 8.65 -9.58
C LYS A 124 -31.32 7.15 -9.56
N LEU A 125 -32.57 6.77 -9.79
CA LEU A 125 -32.99 5.37 -9.85
C LEU A 125 -32.26 4.61 -10.97
N TYR A 126 -32.17 5.21 -12.16
CA TYR A 126 -31.43 4.64 -13.28
C TYR A 126 -29.92 4.58 -13.06
N LEU A 127 -29.32 5.60 -12.44
CA LEU A 127 -27.90 5.58 -12.13
C LEU A 127 -27.57 4.49 -11.11
N ARG A 128 -28.42 4.29 -10.10
CA ARG A 128 -28.28 3.17 -9.16
C ARG A 128 -28.34 1.82 -9.88
N ARG A 129 -29.34 1.63 -10.74
CA ARG A 129 -29.47 0.40 -11.56
C ARG A 129 -28.25 0.19 -12.46
N ALA A 130 -27.74 1.26 -13.08
CA ALA A 130 -26.57 1.19 -13.94
C ALA A 130 -25.29 0.85 -13.14
N ILE A 131 -25.15 1.33 -11.90
CA ILE A 131 -24.04 0.95 -11.01
C ILE A 131 -24.11 -0.53 -10.68
N GLU A 132 -25.29 -1.06 -10.32
CA GLU A 132 -25.48 -2.49 -10.04
C GLU A 132 -25.10 -3.34 -11.27
N GLN A 133 -25.55 -2.94 -12.45
CA GLN A 133 -25.19 -3.61 -13.70
C GLN A 133 -23.68 -3.50 -14.01
N TYR A 134 -23.08 -2.31 -13.88
CA TYR A 134 -21.65 -2.09 -14.12
C TYR A 134 -20.77 -2.95 -13.20
N LEU A 135 -21.08 -3.01 -11.90
CA LEU A 135 -20.35 -3.84 -10.95
C LEU A 135 -20.47 -5.34 -11.28
N SER A 136 -21.63 -5.78 -11.77
CA SER A 136 -21.80 -7.16 -12.22
C SER A 136 -21.02 -7.46 -13.50
N GLU A 137 -20.95 -6.54 -14.46
CA GLU A 137 -20.17 -6.72 -15.70
C GLU A 137 -18.65 -6.69 -15.43
N SER A 138 -18.19 -5.85 -14.51
CA SER A 138 -16.77 -5.74 -14.16
C SER A 138 -16.35 -6.66 -13.01
N ASP A 139 -17.19 -7.62 -12.61
CA ASP A 139 -16.89 -8.51 -11.50
C ASP A 139 -15.73 -9.47 -11.86
N PRO A 140 -14.68 -9.57 -11.02
CA PRO A 140 -13.56 -10.48 -11.23
C PRO A 140 -13.93 -11.96 -11.40
N CYS A 141 -15.14 -12.39 -11.04
CA CYS A 141 -15.62 -13.77 -11.22
C CYS A 141 -15.73 -14.21 -12.70
N HIS A 142 -15.76 -13.26 -13.64
CA HIS A 142 -15.72 -13.57 -15.07
C HIS A 142 -14.34 -14.09 -15.51
N CYS A 143 -13.31 -13.82 -14.72
CA CYS A 143 -11.94 -14.24 -14.99
C CYS A 143 -11.62 -15.60 -14.35
N ARG A 144 -10.58 -16.25 -14.88
CA ARG A 144 -9.99 -17.42 -14.22
C ARG A 144 -9.18 -16.99 -12.98
N PRO A 145 -9.18 -17.78 -11.90
CA PRO A 145 -8.39 -17.49 -10.71
C PRO A 145 -6.88 -17.54 -11.02
N CYS A 146 -6.12 -16.63 -10.40
CA CYS A 146 -4.66 -16.60 -10.50
C CYS A 146 -4.01 -17.71 -9.66
N SER A 147 -2.78 -18.11 -10.01
CA SER A 147 -1.99 -19.04 -9.19
C SER A 147 -1.46 -18.35 -7.92
N ASN A 148 -1.00 -19.15 -6.94
CA ASN A 148 -0.43 -18.66 -5.68
C ASN A 148 -1.30 -17.59 -4.97
N ASN A 149 -2.63 -17.77 -5.00
CA ASN A 149 -3.61 -16.85 -4.42
C ASN A 149 -3.42 -15.38 -4.85
N GLY A 150 -2.96 -15.14 -6.09
CA GLY A 150 -2.95 -13.81 -6.69
C GLY A 150 -4.35 -13.23 -6.79
N MET A 151 -4.48 -11.92 -6.64
CA MET A 151 -5.76 -11.23 -6.74
C MET A 151 -6.09 -10.97 -8.22
N VAL A 152 -7.28 -11.39 -8.65
CA VAL A 152 -7.77 -11.17 -10.02
C VAL A 152 -8.46 -9.81 -10.09
N VAL A 153 -8.13 -9.01 -11.10
CA VAL A 153 -8.77 -7.71 -11.36
C VAL A 153 -9.11 -7.62 -12.85
N MET A 154 -10.30 -7.10 -13.14
CA MET A 154 -10.72 -6.71 -14.50
C MET A 154 -10.25 -5.29 -14.78
N ASP A 155 -9.45 -5.10 -15.82
CA ASP A 155 -9.05 -3.78 -16.34
C ASP A 155 -9.62 -3.62 -17.75
N GLY A 156 -10.80 -3.00 -17.84
CA GLY A 156 -11.62 -3.02 -19.06
C GLY A 156 -12.08 -4.45 -19.37
N ASP A 157 -11.67 -4.96 -20.54
CA ASP A 157 -11.95 -6.34 -20.99
C ASP A 157 -10.77 -7.30 -20.74
N GLU A 158 -9.69 -6.84 -20.10
CA GLU A 158 -8.50 -7.66 -19.83
C GLU A 158 -8.45 -8.13 -18.37
N CYS A 159 -8.36 -9.44 -18.16
CA CYS A 159 -8.12 -10.04 -16.85
C CYS A 159 -6.63 -9.91 -16.47
N LYS A 160 -6.34 -9.21 -15.37
CA LYS A 160 -4.99 -9.05 -14.83
C LYS A 160 -4.86 -9.68 -13.44
N CYS A 161 -3.67 -10.22 -13.15
CA CYS A 161 -3.34 -10.81 -11.86
C CYS A 161 -2.39 -9.90 -11.08
N ILE A 162 -2.81 -9.46 -9.89
CA ILE A 162 -1.95 -8.75 -8.95
C ILE A 162 -1.29 -9.78 -8.04
N CYS A 163 0.02 -9.94 -8.20
CA CYS A 163 0.80 -10.94 -7.49
C CYS A 163 1.18 -10.48 -6.08
N LYS A 164 1.14 -11.43 -5.14
CA LYS A 164 1.64 -11.21 -3.78
C LYS A 164 3.16 -11.10 -3.75
N PRO A 165 3.74 -10.46 -2.72
CA PRO A 165 5.18 -10.37 -2.58
C PRO A 165 5.84 -11.77 -2.60
N GLY A 166 6.87 -11.93 -3.43
CA GLY A 166 7.55 -13.22 -3.61
C GLY A 166 6.98 -14.11 -4.73
N THR A 167 5.84 -13.72 -5.31
CA THR A 167 5.26 -14.36 -6.50
C THR A 167 5.37 -13.43 -7.71
N SER A 168 5.55 -14.01 -8.90
CA SER A 168 5.79 -13.29 -10.15
C SER A 168 5.29 -14.09 -11.34
N GLY A 169 5.18 -13.46 -12.50
CA GLY A 169 4.63 -14.07 -13.70
C GLY A 169 3.32 -13.42 -14.13
N ARG A 170 2.75 -13.90 -15.24
CA ARG A 170 1.51 -13.31 -15.80
C ARG A 170 0.27 -13.71 -15.01
N ALA A 171 0.29 -14.89 -14.39
CA ALA A 171 -0.75 -15.42 -13.54
C ALA A 171 -0.24 -15.72 -12.12
N CYS A 172 0.88 -15.07 -11.73
CA CYS A 172 1.59 -15.31 -10.47
C CYS A 172 2.08 -16.76 -10.32
N GLU A 173 2.44 -17.41 -11.44
CA GLU A 173 2.81 -18.82 -11.50
C GLU A 173 4.21 -19.14 -10.95
N ARG A 174 5.09 -18.15 -10.85
CA ARG A 174 6.49 -18.31 -10.42
C ARG A 174 6.72 -17.77 -9.02
N GLY A 175 7.47 -18.53 -8.23
CA GLY A 175 7.74 -18.24 -6.82
C GLY A 175 6.73 -18.93 -5.90
N THR A 176 7.12 -19.12 -4.65
CA THR A 176 6.24 -19.60 -3.59
C THR A 176 5.90 -18.43 -2.70
N GLU A 177 4.66 -18.39 -2.19
CA GLU A 177 4.30 -17.45 -1.14
C GLU A 177 5.36 -17.57 -0.02
N ALA A 178 5.91 -16.45 0.43
CA ALA A 178 6.74 -16.47 1.62
C ALA A 178 5.81 -16.84 2.78
N GLU A 179 5.83 -18.11 3.20
CA GLU A 179 5.19 -18.55 4.44
C GLU A 179 5.60 -17.58 5.54
N GLY A 180 4.59 -17.00 6.19
CA GLY A 180 4.80 -16.07 7.28
C GLY A 180 5.63 -16.75 8.37
N GLN A 181 6.90 -16.37 8.48
CA GLN A 181 7.56 -16.39 9.77
C GLN A 181 6.88 -15.30 10.61
N GLN A 182 5.84 -15.73 11.32
CA GLN A 182 5.40 -15.11 12.55
C GLN A 182 6.60 -15.10 13.51
N ASP A 183 7.40 -14.05 13.44
CA ASP A 183 7.93 -13.47 14.66
C ASP A 183 7.18 -12.16 14.88
N GLN A 184 5.90 -12.33 15.21
CA GLN A 184 5.09 -11.28 15.80
C GLN A 184 5.66 -11.00 17.20
N THR A 185 6.76 -10.28 17.25
CA THR A 185 6.84 -9.26 18.28
C THR A 185 5.82 -8.20 17.85
N ASN A 186 4.56 -8.37 18.27
CA ASN A 186 3.48 -7.37 18.16
C ASN A 186 3.79 -6.14 19.03
N GLN A 187 5.05 -5.72 19.09
CA GLN A 187 5.56 -4.69 19.96
C GLN A 187 6.19 -3.63 19.07
N CYS A 188 5.37 -2.66 18.68
CA CYS A 188 5.83 -1.44 18.06
C CYS A 188 6.78 -0.74 19.05
N GLN A 189 8.07 -0.70 18.72
CA GLN A 189 9.05 0.08 19.45
C GLN A 189 9.21 1.44 18.77
N CYS A 190 9.15 2.50 19.56
CA CYS A 190 9.47 3.83 19.07
C CYS A 190 10.97 3.92 18.78
N LYS A 191 11.35 4.64 17.72
CA LYS A 191 12.76 5.00 17.46
C LYS A 191 13.32 5.83 18.61
N ASP A 192 14.64 5.92 18.75
CA ASP A 192 15.26 6.75 19.78
C ASP A 192 15.49 8.18 19.28
N SER A 193 15.65 9.15 20.19
CA SER A 193 15.97 10.55 19.83
C SER A 193 17.29 10.66 19.05
N ALA A 194 18.18 9.68 19.20
CA ALA A 194 19.43 9.58 18.45
C ALA A 194 19.24 9.12 16.99
N ASP A 195 18.05 8.68 16.59
CA ASP A 195 17.73 8.32 15.20
C ASP A 195 17.17 9.52 14.41
N CYS A 196 16.77 10.60 15.09
CA CYS A 196 16.27 11.84 14.49
C CYS A 196 17.42 12.78 14.03
N VAL A 197 18.51 12.21 13.51
CA VAL A 197 19.76 12.93 13.16
C VAL A 197 19.63 13.77 11.89
N THR A 198 18.65 13.46 11.03
CA THR A 198 18.35 14.30 9.88
C THR A 198 17.40 15.42 10.30
N PRO A 199 17.80 16.71 10.20
CA PRO A 199 16.90 17.81 10.50
C PRO A 199 15.80 17.83 9.43
N GLY A 200 14.65 17.26 9.77
CA GLY A 200 13.42 17.40 9.00
C GLY A 200 12.84 18.81 9.13
N TYR A 201 11.57 18.95 8.80
CA TYR A 201 10.87 20.23 8.94
C TYR A 201 10.59 20.54 10.42
N ASN A 202 10.75 21.82 10.79
CA ASN A 202 10.39 22.32 12.11
C ASN A 202 8.91 22.68 12.15
N VAL A 203 8.19 22.08 13.09
CA VAL A 203 6.75 22.22 13.27
C VAL A 203 6.43 22.86 14.63
N CYS A 204 5.36 23.63 14.68
CA CYS A 204 4.84 24.21 15.91
C CYS A 204 3.87 23.24 16.58
N VAL A 205 4.17 22.88 17.83
CA VAL A 205 3.52 21.77 18.50
C VAL A 205 3.17 22.14 19.94
N ARG A 206 1.98 21.74 20.37
CA ARG A 206 1.50 21.86 21.74
C ARG A 206 1.47 20.47 22.38
N VAL A 207 2.19 20.28 23.49
CA VAL A 207 2.36 18.99 24.17
C VAL A 207 1.61 19.01 25.49
N GLY A 208 0.41 18.43 25.54
CA GLY A 208 -0.51 18.52 26.68
C GLY A 208 -1.58 19.60 26.52
N GLU A 209 -2.63 19.53 27.35
CA GLU A 209 -3.81 20.41 27.26
C GLU A 209 -3.51 21.87 27.68
N ASP A 210 -2.52 22.09 28.57
CA ASP A 210 -2.17 23.40 29.15
C ASP A 210 -0.72 23.86 28.88
N ALA A 211 -0.05 23.29 27.89
CA ALA A 211 1.34 23.67 27.58
C ALA A 211 1.44 24.79 26.53
N ALA A 212 2.51 25.58 26.64
CA ALA A 212 2.88 26.57 25.63
C ALA A 212 3.28 25.90 24.29
N ASN A 213 3.06 26.63 23.21
CA ASN A 213 3.47 26.21 21.86
C ASN A 213 5.00 26.13 21.80
N ARG A 214 5.54 25.01 21.30
CA ARG A 214 6.97 24.77 21.15
C ARG A 214 7.28 24.34 19.73
N THR A 215 8.35 24.89 19.18
CA THR A 215 8.91 24.45 17.89
C THR A 215 9.77 23.21 18.12
N MET A 216 9.52 22.14 17.37
CA MET A 216 10.34 20.92 17.36
C MET A 216 10.37 20.29 15.97
N SER A 217 11.29 19.35 15.73
CA SER A 217 11.32 18.65 14.45
C SER A 217 10.10 17.73 14.30
N GLU A 218 9.68 17.47 13.07
CA GLU A 218 8.67 16.46 12.74
C GLU A 218 8.98 15.10 13.39
N CYS A 219 10.26 14.71 13.40
CA CYS A 219 10.73 13.44 13.96
C CYS A 219 10.56 13.41 15.50
N ASP A 220 10.90 14.50 16.19
CA ASP A 220 10.75 14.61 17.65
C ASP A 220 9.27 14.64 18.06
N ALA A 221 8.44 15.34 17.30
CA ALA A 221 6.98 15.36 17.52
C ALA A 221 6.38 13.96 17.36
N GLY A 222 6.80 13.23 16.32
CA GLY A 222 6.39 11.84 16.08
C GLY A 222 6.85 10.88 17.18
N LEU A 223 8.09 11.05 17.67
CA LEU A 223 8.65 10.24 18.75
C LEU A 223 7.87 10.42 20.07
N ARG A 224 7.58 11.65 20.46
CA ARG A 224 6.79 11.95 21.67
C ARG A 224 5.40 11.33 21.60
N ARG A 225 4.76 11.42 20.45
CA ARG A 225 3.45 10.80 20.22
C ARG A 225 3.51 9.28 20.27
N CYS A 226 4.57 8.67 19.73
CA CYS A 226 4.80 7.24 19.82
C CYS A 226 4.98 6.76 21.28
N LYS A 227 5.65 7.55 22.12
CA LYS A 227 5.80 7.30 23.57
C LYS A 227 4.51 7.52 24.38
N GLY A 228 3.41 7.90 23.73
CA GLY A 228 2.10 8.09 24.36
C GLY A 228 1.83 9.52 24.86
N GLU A 229 2.68 10.50 24.53
CA GLU A 229 2.43 11.90 24.87
C GLU A 229 1.29 12.49 23.98
N LYS A 230 0.39 13.27 24.57
CA LYS A 230 -0.64 14.02 23.83
C LYS A 230 -0.01 15.20 23.10
N VAL A 231 0.32 15.01 21.83
CA VAL A 231 0.99 16.00 20.97
C VAL A 231 0.02 16.51 19.89
N SER A 232 -0.29 17.80 19.91
CA SER A 232 -1.12 18.47 18.89
C SER A 232 -0.29 19.43 18.04
N VAL A 233 -0.27 19.23 16.72
CA VAL A 233 0.43 20.13 15.79
C VAL A 233 -0.45 21.34 15.53
N VAL A 234 0.07 22.53 15.83
CA VAL A 234 -0.60 23.82 15.66
C VAL A 234 -0.31 24.39 14.26
N SER A 235 0.93 24.24 13.78
CA SER A 235 1.36 24.70 12.46
C SER A 235 2.48 23.82 11.90
N ILE A 236 2.52 23.69 10.58
CA ILE A 236 3.62 23.04 9.84
C ILE A 236 4.86 23.93 9.71
N LEU A 237 4.76 25.19 10.15
CA LEU A 237 5.86 26.14 10.28
C LEU A 237 6.26 26.29 11.76
N PRO A 238 7.46 26.82 12.07
CA PRO A 238 7.88 27.14 13.44
C PRO A 238 6.86 28.03 14.16
N CYS A 239 6.75 27.88 15.49
CA CYS A 239 5.93 28.77 16.28
C CYS A 239 6.49 30.20 16.16
N THR A 240 5.62 31.14 15.84
CA THR A 240 5.88 32.57 16.04
C THR A 240 5.59 32.90 17.50
N ASP A 241 6.49 33.64 18.16
CA ASP A 241 6.25 34.17 19.50
C ASP A 241 4.99 35.04 19.57
#